data_AF-A0AAD8L218-F1
#
_entry.id   AF-A0AAD8L218-F1
#
_cell.length_a   1.000
_cell.length_b   1.000
_cell.length_c   1.000
_cell.angle_alpha   90.00
_cell.angle_beta   90.00
_cell.angle_gamma   90.00
#
_symmetry.space_group_name_H-M   'P 1'
#
loop_
_entity.id
_entity.type
_entity.pdbx_description
1 polymer ?
#
loop_
_entity_poly.entity_id
_entity_poly.type
_entity_poly.pdbx_seq_one_letter_code
_entity_poly.pdbx_strand_id
1 'polypeptide(L)'
;MEAGKTECVGVGVGVGVNVSIQNDDGCNQEHHNKIVQMRALLEKHDPTSKDYDDQTLRRFLRARELDVDKACAMFLKYLKWRKTFTPNGSISPSEVPNEIAQNKMFMQGFDKIGRPITIVFGGRHFCNKKGGVEEFKRFVVYGLDKLCSRIPQGQEKFVAIGDLQGWGYSCSDIRGYLAALSILQDYYPERLGKLFIVHVPYVFMTAWKMVYPFIDEKTKAKIVFVENKQLKSTLLKDIDENQLPEIYGGKLKLVPIQDV
;
A
#
# COMPACT_ATOMS: atom_id res chain seq x y z
N MET A 1 60.50 42.85 -16.77
CA MET A 1 60.34 41.89 -17.89
C MET A 1 60.80 40.55 -17.36
N GLU A 2 59.87 39.76 -16.82
CA GLU A 2 60.15 38.46 -16.23
C GLU A 2 59.63 37.37 -17.17
N ALA A 3 60.52 36.45 -17.55
CA ALA A 3 60.28 35.35 -18.47
C ALA A 3 59.88 34.08 -17.70
N GLY A 4 59.00 33.29 -18.32
CA GLY A 4 58.24 32.20 -17.73
C GLY A 4 59.03 30.97 -17.29
N LYS A 5 58.38 30.20 -16.41
CA LYS A 5 58.75 28.83 -16.04
C LYS A 5 57.66 27.87 -16.51
N THR A 6 58.07 26.84 -17.23
CA THR A 6 57.26 25.70 -17.67
C THR A 6 57.80 24.43 -17.02
N GLU A 7 56.86 23.66 -16.46
CA GLU A 7 56.78 22.22 -16.19
C GLU A 7 57.84 21.44 -15.38
N CYS A 8 57.32 20.76 -14.34
CA CYS A 8 57.69 19.38 -13.99
C CYS A 8 56.41 18.55 -13.85
N VAL A 9 56.36 17.42 -14.56
CA VAL A 9 55.31 16.40 -14.55
C VAL A 9 55.43 15.54 -13.28
N GLY A 10 54.33 15.34 -12.56
CA GLY A 10 54.24 14.49 -11.37
C GLY A 10 53.11 13.47 -11.49
N VAL A 11 53.47 12.19 -11.42
CA VAL A 11 52.64 10.99 -11.50
C VAL A 11 51.65 10.91 -10.33
N GLY A 12 50.38 10.60 -10.61
CA GLY A 12 49.33 10.45 -9.59
C GLY A 12 48.38 9.28 -9.90
N VAL A 13 48.74 8.12 -9.36
CA VAL A 13 47.98 6.88 -9.05
C VAL A 13 46.51 6.82 -9.51
N GLY A 14 46.23 5.90 -10.44
CA GLY A 14 44.88 5.43 -10.72
C GLY A 14 44.33 4.60 -9.56
N VAL A 15 43.22 5.05 -8.98
CA VAL A 15 42.38 4.21 -8.12
C VAL A 15 41.26 3.68 -9.01
N GLY A 16 41.42 2.43 -9.46
CA GLY A 16 40.35 1.69 -10.11
C GLY A 16 39.19 1.51 -9.14
N VAL A 17 38.05 2.13 -9.45
CA VAL A 17 36.79 1.81 -8.79
C VAL A 17 36.31 0.50 -9.40
N ASN A 18 36.55 -0.62 -8.71
CA ASN A 18 35.86 -1.88 -8.98
C ASN A 18 34.39 -1.68 -8.63
N VAL A 19 33.58 -1.34 -9.63
CA VAL A 19 32.12 -1.45 -9.53
C VAL A 19 31.79 -2.93 -9.58
N SER A 20 31.26 -3.46 -8.48
CA SER A 20 30.82 -4.84 -8.32
C SER A 20 29.61 -5.15 -9.21
N ILE A 21 29.83 -5.38 -10.50
CA ILE A 21 28.82 -5.88 -11.45
C ILE A 21 28.80 -7.41 -11.38
N GLN A 22 28.42 -8.01 -10.25
CA GLN A 22 28.27 -9.49 -10.17
C GLN A 22 27.12 -10.02 -9.29
N ASN A 23 26.22 -9.18 -8.76
CA ASN A 23 25.16 -9.66 -7.84
C ASN A 23 23.71 -9.41 -8.29
N ASP A 24 23.46 -8.66 -9.36
CA ASP A 24 22.07 -8.32 -9.78
C ASP A 24 21.45 -9.40 -10.68
N ASP A 25 22.25 -9.99 -11.58
CA ASP A 25 21.76 -11.01 -12.54
C ASP A 25 21.36 -12.33 -11.85
N GLY A 26 22.12 -12.77 -10.85
CA GLY A 26 21.83 -14.01 -10.10
C GLY A 26 20.56 -13.91 -9.24
N CYS A 27 20.35 -12.76 -8.60
CA CYS A 27 19.16 -12.48 -7.79
C CYS A 27 17.89 -12.44 -8.67
N ASN A 28 17.98 -11.75 -9.81
CA ASN A 28 16.88 -11.69 -10.77
C ASN A 28 16.56 -13.08 -11.37
N GLN A 29 17.58 -13.91 -11.62
CA GLN A 29 17.38 -15.29 -12.09
C GLN A 29 16.71 -16.19 -11.05
N GLU A 30 17.11 -16.11 -9.77
CA GLU A 30 16.47 -16.89 -8.70
C GLU A 30 14.99 -16.52 -8.56
N HIS A 31 14.69 -15.23 -8.56
CA HIS A 31 13.32 -14.72 -8.49
C HIS A 31 12.48 -15.20 -9.68
N HIS A 32 13.03 -15.15 -10.89
CA HIS A 32 12.36 -15.63 -12.09
C HIS A 32 12.06 -17.14 -11.99
N ASN A 33 13.04 -17.93 -11.59
CA ASN A 33 12.88 -19.39 -11.41
C ASN A 33 11.75 -19.72 -10.42
N LYS A 34 11.66 -18.98 -9.30
CA LYS A 34 10.60 -19.19 -8.30
C LYS A 34 9.21 -18.81 -8.82
N ILE A 35 9.10 -17.79 -9.66
CA ILE A 35 7.84 -17.44 -10.33
C ILE A 35 7.41 -18.58 -11.26
N VAL A 36 8.32 -19.11 -12.08
CA VAL A 36 8.04 -20.23 -12.99
C VAL A 36 7.58 -21.48 -12.21
N GLN A 37 8.27 -21.82 -11.11
CA GLN A 37 7.89 -22.93 -10.24
C GLN A 37 6.50 -22.73 -9.63
N MET A 38 6.24 -21.55 -9.05
CA MET A 38 4.93 -21.22 -8.47
C MET A 38 3.82 -21.29 -9.51
N ARG A 39 4.04 -20.76 -10.73
CA ARG A 39 3.08 -20.80 -11.83
C ARG A 39 2.73 -22.25 -12.22
N ALA A 40 3.74 -23.10 -12.39
CA ALA A 40 3.52 -24.51 -12.72
C ALA A 40 2.75 -25.26 -11.62
N LEU A 41 2.94 -24.92 -10.34
CA LEU A 41 2.17 -25.51 -9.24
C LEU A 41 0.73 -24.99 -9.20
N LEU A 42 0.54 -23.69 -9.40
CA LEU A 42 -0.79 -23.08 -9.39
C LEU A 42 -1.68 -23.60 -10.52
N GLU A 43 -1.13 -23.74 -11.73
CA GLU A 43 -1.90 -24.22 -12.89
C GLU A 43 -2.38 -25.66 -12.71
N LYS A 44 -1.63 -26.50 -11.97
CA LYS A 44 -2.05 -27.86 -11.61
C LYS A 44 -3.25 -27.88 -10.66
N HIS A 45 -3.37 -26.88 -9.79
CA HIS A 45 -4.40 -26.83 -8.75
C HIS A 45 -5.63 -25.99 -9.15
N ASP A 46 -5.42 -24.87 -9.84
CA ASP A 46 -6.48 -23.98 -10.31
C ASP A 46 -6.08 -23.37 -11.68
N PRO A 47 -6.61 -23.88 -12.80
CA PRO A 47 -6.28 -23.39 -14.14
C PRO A 47 -6.59 -21.91 -14.38
N THR A 48 -7.45 -21.27 -13.56
CA THR A 48 -7.72 -19.83 -13.68
C THR A 48 -6.55 -18.97 -13.18
N SER A 49 -5.54 -19.58 -12.54
CA SER A 49 -4.33 -18.87 -12.12
C SER A 49 -3.52 -18.29 -13.28
N LYS A 50 -3.66 -18.83 -14.50
CA LYS A 50 -3.00 -18.33 -15.72
C LYS A 50 -3.38 -16.89 -16.09
N ASP A 51 -4.54 -16.43 -15.62
CA ASP A 51 -5.05 -15.08 -15.90
C ASP A 51 -4.30 -14.00 -15.08
N TYR A 52 -3.43 -14.41 -14.16
CA TYR A 52 -2.64 -13.52 -13.31
C TYR A 52 -1.19 -13.36 -13.81
N ASP A 53 -0.74 -12.11 -13.80
CA ASP A 53 0.60 -11.73 -14.23
C ASP A 53 1.70 -12.10 -13.21
N ASP A 54 2.95 -12.11 -13.69
CA ASP A 54 4.12 -12.41 -12.86
C ASP A 54 4.32 -11.38 -11.73
N GLN A 55 3.90 -10.13 -11.93
CA GLN A 55 3.94 -9.10 -10.88
C GLN A 55 3.05 -9.51 -9.70
N THR A 56 1.88 -10.08 -9.99
CA THR A 56 0.98 -10.61 -8.97
C THR A 56 1.61 -11.78 -8.24
N LEU A 57 2.13 -12.78 -8.94
CA LEU A 57 2.82 -13.92 -8.30
C LEU A 57 3.99 -13.47 -7.42
N ARG A 58 4.79 -12.50 -7.90
CA ARG A 58 5.92 -11.93 -7.16
C ARG A 58 5.51 -11.30 -5.83
N ARG A 59 4.35 -10.65 -5.74
CA ARG A 59 3.84 -10.11 -4.46
C ARG A 59 3.59 -11.22 -3.44
N PHE A 60 2.99 -12.33 -3.85
CA PHE A 60 2.73 -13.47 -2.96
C PHE A 60 4.03 -14.17 -2.55
N LEU A 61 4.99 -14.34 -3.47
CA LEU A 61 6.33 -14.84 -3.14
C LEU A 61 7.03 -13.95 -2.11
N ARG A 62 7.09 -12.63 -2.32
CA ARG A 62 7.70 -11.70 -1.34
C ARG A 62 7.00 -11.73 0.02
N ALA A 63 5.68 -11.91 0.04
CA ALA A 63 4.91 -12.03 1.29
C ALA A 63 5.22 -13.31 2.06
N ARG A 64 5.81 -14.32 1.41
CA ARG A 64 6.21 -15.60 2.01
C ARG A 64 7.70 -15.87 1.85
N GLU A 65 8.51 -14.81 1.80
CA GLU A 65 9.99 -14.90 1.83
C GLU A 65 10.55 -15.82 0.73
N LEU A 66 9.90 -15.78 -0.45
CA LEU A 66 10.23 -16.59 -1.62
C LEU A 66 10.09 -18.12 -1.39
N ASP A 67 9.33 -18.54 -0.38
CA ASP A 67 8.89 -19.92 -0.19
C ASP A 67 7.73 -20.20 -1.16
N VAL A 68 8.01 -21.04 -2.16
CA VAL A 68 7.09 -21.32 -3.28
C VAL A 68 5.81 -22.01 -2.80
N ASP A 69 5.92 -22.99 -1.89
CA ASP A 69 4.77 -23.75 -1.41
C ASP A 69 3.84 -22.89 -0.55
N LYS A 70 4.41 -22.09 0.37
CA LYS A 70 3.63 -21.15 1.18
C LYS A 70 2.98 -20.06 0.33
N ALA A 71 3.69 -19.55 -0.66
CA ALA A 71 3.14 -18.56 -1.59
C ALA A 71 2.01 -19.14 -2.45
N CYS A 72 2.18 -20.37 -2.95
CA CYS A 72 1.17 -21.11 -3.70
C CYS A 72 -0.09 -21.33 -2.85
N ALA A 73 0.06 -21.83 -1.62
CA ALA A 73 -1.06 -22.03 -0.70
C ALA A 73 -1.81 -20.72 -0.40
N MET A 74 -1.09 -19.61 -0.16
CA MET A 74 -1.69 -18.30 0.03
C MET A 74 -2.45 -17.82 -1.21
N PHE A 75 -1.88 -18.03 -2.40
CA PHE A 75 -2.50 -17.63 -3.66
C PHE A 75 -3.77 -18.43 -3.96
N LEU A 76 -3.78 -19.74 -3.72
CA LEU A 76 -4.97 -20.58 -3.86
C LEU A 76 -6.08 -20.16 -2.88
N LYS A 77 -5.72 -19.81 -1.62
CA LYS A 77 -6.66 -19.22 -0.66
C LYS A 77 -7.26 -17.91 -1.21
N TYR A 78 -6.42 -17.05 -1.79
CA TYR A 78 -6.84 -15.82 -2.43
C TYR A 78 -7.81 -16.05 -3.60
N LEU A 79 -7.50 -16.99 -4.52
CA LEU A 79 -8.37 -17.31 -5.66
C LEU A 79 -9.75 -17.79 -5.19
N LYS A 80 -9.78 -18.72 -4.21
CA LYS A 80 -11.02 -19.22 -3.63
C LYS A 80 -11.83 -18.10 -2.98
N TRP A 81 -11.18 -17.24 -2.20
CA TRP A 81 -11.83 -16.09 -1.56
C TRP A 81 -12.36 -15.10 -2.60
N ARG A 82 -11.59 -14.79 -3.65
CA ARG A 82 -12.01 -13.85 -4.68
C ARG A 82 -13.26 -14.32 -5.43
N LYS A 83 -13.32 -15.62 -5.76
CA LYS A 83 -14.48 -16.25 -6.41
C LYS A 83 -15.76 -16.14 -5.57
N THR A 84 -15.66 -16.27 -4.24
CA THR A 84 -16.83 -16.19 -3.35
C THR A 84 -17.17 -14.77 -2.90
N PHE A 85 -16.17 -13.92 -2.68
CA PHE A 85 -16.36 -12.59 -2.11
C PHE A 85 -16.80 -11.57 -3.17
N THR A 86 -16.31 -11.71 -4.40
CA THR A 86 -16.66 -10.86 -5.55
C THR A 86 -17.11 -11.72 -6.74
N PRO A 87 -18.28 -12.38 -6.65
CA PRO A 87 -18.75 -13.30 -7.69
C PRO A 87 -18.96 -12.61 -9.05
N ASN A 88 -19.28 -11.32 -9.03
CA ASN A 88 -19.44 -10.48 -10.23
C ASN A 88 -18.14 -9.80 -10.68
N GLY A 89 -16.98 -10.26 -10.19
CA GLY A 89 -15.64 -9.71 -10.49
C GLY A 89 -15.26 -8.45 -9.72
N SER A 90 -16.24 -7.61 -9.38
CA SER A 90 -16.05 -6.38 -8.59
C SER A 90 -17.21 -6.14 -7.63
N ILE A 91 -17.00 -5.23 -6.67
CA ILE A 91 -18.05 -4.74 -5.77
C ILE A 91 -18.57 -3.41 -6.34
N SER A 92 -19.88 -3.29 -6.44
CA SER A 92 -20.58 -2.09 -6.89
C SER A 92 -20.93 -1.16 -5.71
N PRO A 93 -21.05 0.17 -5.93
CA PRO A 93 -21.47 1.09 -4.87
C PRO A 93 -22.83 0.74 -4.23
N SER A 94 -23.75 0.14 -4.99
CA SER A 94 -25.04 -0.32 -4.50
C SER A 94 -24.97 -1.47 -3.48
N GLU A 95 -23.84 -2.17 -3.39
CA GLU A 95 -23.63 -3.23 -2.39
C GLU A 95 -23.07 -2.68 -1.08
N VAL A 96 -22.59 -1.43 -1.07
CA VAL A 96 -21.97 -0.77 0.09
C VAL A 96 -22.53 0.64 0.35
N PRO A 97 -23.85 0.89 0.21
CA PRO A 97 -24.41 2.23 0.23
C PRO A 97 -24.24 2.94 1.58
N ASN A 98 -24.30 2.20 2.70
CA ASN A 98 -24.16 2.78 4.03
C ASN A 98 -22.71 3.19 4.30
N GLU A 99 -21.74 2.47 3.74
CA GLU A 99 -20.33 2.80 3.86
C GLU A 99 -19.94 3.99 2.97
N ILE A 100 -20.51 4.06 1.76
CA ILE A 100 -20.35 5.21 0.85
C ILE A 100 -20.96 6.47 1.45
N ALA A 101 -22.15 6.37 2.07
CA ALA A 101 -22.82 7.50 2.70
C ALA A 101 -22.01 8.15 3.85
N GLN A 102 -21.07 7.41 4.46
CA GLN A 102 -20.18 7.97 5.48
C GLN A 102 -19.12 8.93 4.92
N ASN A 103 -18.92 8.97 3.59
CA ASN A 103 -18.03 9.90 2.90
C ASN A 103 -16.63 9.98 3.55
N LYS A 104 -16.02 8.80 3.73
CA LYS A 104 -14.82 8.61 4.55
C LYS A 104 -13.58 8.18 3.79
N MET A 105 -13.68 7.84 2.51
CA MET A 105 -12.54 7.41 1.68
C MET A 105 -12.48 8.20 0.39
N PHE A 106 -11.29 8.67 0.06
CA PHE A 106 -11.03 9.54 -1.07
C PHE A 106 -9.81 9.05 -1.85
N MET A 107 -9.88 9.20 -3.16
CA MET A 107 -8.77 8.91 -4.08
C MET A 107 -8.06 10.20 -4.40
N GLN A 108 -6.74 10.17 -4.28
CA GLN A 108 -5.90 11.35 -4.37
C GLN A 108 -4.66 11.06 -5.20
N GLY A 109 -4.09 12.08 -5.85
CA GLY A 109 -2.99 12.06 -6.83
C GLY A 109 -1.93 10.94 -6.75
N PHE A 110 -0.66 11.29 -6.75
CA PHE A 110 0.43 10.34 -6.65
C PHE A 110 1.54 10.89 -5.76
N ASP A 111 2.26 10.01 -5.09
CA ASP A 111 3.49 10.41 -4.42
C ASP A 111 4.64 10.57 -5.45
N LYS A 112 5.79 11.06 -4.99
CA LYS A 112 6.96 11.36 -5.84
C LYS A 112 7.54 10.15 -6.59
N ILE A 113 7.18 8.93 -6.19
CA ILE A 113 7.61 7.68 -6.85
C ILE A 113 6.45 6.98 -7.58
N GLY A 114 5.36 7.70 -7.84
CA GLY A 114 4.25 7.24 -8.67
C GLY A 114 3.28 6.29 -7.98
N ARG A 115 3.27 6.21 -6.64
CA ARG A 115 2.27 5.42 -5.90
C ARG A 115 0.97 6.23 -5.77
N PRO A 116 -0.20 5.69 -6.15
CA PRO A 116 -1.46 6.40 -5.95
C PRO A 116 -1.74 6.57 -4.45
N ILE A 117 -2.40 7.67 -4.10
CA ILE A 117 -2.71 8.02 -2.71
C ILE A 117 -4.19 7.77 -2.43
N THR A 118 -4.49 7.21 -1.26
CA THR A 118 -5.83 7.20 -0.68
C THR A 118 -5.83 7.96 0.64
N ILE A 119 -6.95 8.60 0.95
CA ILE A 119 -7.19 9.25 2.25
C ILE A 119 -8.38 8.59 2.89
N VAL A 120 -8.26 8.26 4.18
CA VAL A 120 -9.33 7.66 4.98
C VAL A 120 -9.54 8.51 6.23
N PHE A 121 -10.74 9.07 6.38
CA PHE A 121 -11.13 9.85 7.56
C PHE A 121 -11.68 8.94 8.65
N GLY A 122 -10.86 8.65 9.66
CA GLY A 122 -11.24 7.82 10.80
C GLY A 122 -12.38 8.43 11.62
N GLY A 123 -12.44 9.76 11.76
CA GLY A 123 -13.54 10.45 12.45
C GLY A 123 -14.90 10.34 11.75
N ARG A 124 -14.94 9.81 10.53
CA ARG A 124 -16.17 9.55 9.77
C ARG A 124 -16.51 8.05 9.70
N HIS A 125 -15.69 7.19 10.28
CA HIS A 125 -15.92 5.75 10.29
C HIS A 125 -16.85 5.37 11.45
N PHE A 126 -18.12 5.16 11.17
CA PHE A 126 -19.08 4.66 12.14
C PHE A 126 -19.34 3.18 11.91
N CYS A 127 -19.39 2.40 13.00
CA CYS A 127 -19.75 1.00 12.93
C CYS A 127 -21.15 0.88 12.29
N ASN A 128 -21.21 0.19 11.16
CA ASN A 128 -22.43 0.06 10.38
C ASN A 128 -23.38 -0.91 11.06
N LYS A 129 -24.33 -0.37 11.83
CA LYS A 129 -25.33 -1.19 12.55
C LYS A 129 -26.33 -1.87 11.61
N LYS A 130 -26.54 -1.36 10.39
CA LYS A 130 -27.54 -1.88 9.44
C LYS A 130 -26.98 -2.99 8.57
N GLY A 131 -25.90 -2.73 7.83
CA GLY A 131 -25.24 -3.73 6.98
C GLY A 131 -24.18 -4.56 7.70
N GLY A 132 -23.83 -4.19 8.93
CA GLY A 132 -22.88 -4.93 9.75
C GLY A 132 -21.44 -4.87 9.24
N VAL A 133 -20.62 -5.75 9.81
CA VAL A 133 -19.21 -5.89 9.45
C VAL A 133 -19.01 -6.40 8.02
N GLU A 134 -19.97 -7.11 7.44
CA GLU A 134 -19.85 -7.67 6.09
C GLU A 134 -19.93 -6.59 5.01
N GLU A 135 -20.86 -5.63 5.13
CA GLU A 135 -20.87 -4.46 4.23
C GLU A 135 -19.56 -3.67 4.35
N PHE A 136 -19.05 -3.49 5.57
CA PHE A 136 -17.76 -2.82 5.78
C PHE A 136 -16.60 -3.57 5.11
N LYS A 137 -16.53 -4.91 5.23
CA LYS A 137 -15.51 -5.72 4.53
C LYS A 137 -15.62 -5.55 3.01
N ARG A 138 -16.85 -5.54 2.47
CA ARG A 138 -17.09 -5.26 1.05
C ARG A 138 -16.59 -3.87 0.66
N PHE A 139 -16.82 -2.86 1.49
CA PHE A 139 -16.32 -1.50 1.26
C PHE A 139 -14.79 -1.42 1.27
N VAL A 140 -14.12 -2.14 2.17
CA VAL A 140 -12.66 -2.22 2.19
C VAL A 140 -12.13 -2.80 0.87
N VAL A 141 -12.74 -3.89 0.38
CA VAL A 141 -12.35 -4.51 -0.90
C VAL A 141 -12.65 -3.59 -2.09
N TYR A 142 -13.81 -2.95 -2.11
CA TYR A 142 -14.15 -1.91 -3.09
C TYR A 142 -13.08 -0.79 -3.11
N GLY A 143 -12.71 -0.31 -1.93
CA GLY A 143 -11.63 0.65 -1.69
C GLY A 143 -10.29 0.25 -2.29
N LEU A 144 -9.85 -0.95 -1.94
CA LEU A 144 -8.55 -1.46 -2.35
C LEU A 144 -8.49 -1.78 -3.85
N ASP A 145 -9.58 -2.29 -4.43
CA ASP A 145 -9.64 -2.57 -5.87
C ASP A 145 -9.58 -1.28 -6.70
N LYS A 146 -10.36 -0.25 -6.33
CA LYS A 146 -10.29 1.08 -6.95
C LYS A 146 -8.91 1.73 -6.79
N LEU A 147 -8.26 1.55 -5.65
CA LEU A 147 -6.91 2.05 -5.44
C LEU A 147 -5.89 1.30 -6.29
N CYS A 148 -6.04 -0.03 -6.39
CA CYS A 148 -5.17 -0.87 -7.21
C CYS A 148 -5.32 -0.59 -8.71
N SER A 149 -6.52 -0.24 -9.19
CA SER A 149 -6.73 0.10 -10.61
C SER A 149 -6.07 1.43 -11.01
N ARG A 150 -5.66 2.26 -10.04
CA ARG A 150 -4.89 3.50 -10.27
C ARG A 150 -3.38 3.29 -10.23
N ILE A 151 -2.90 2.10 -9.91
CA ILE A 151 -1.46 1.81 -9.85
C ILE A 151 -0.92 1.76 -11.29
N PRO A 152 0.05 2.63 -11.66
CA PRO A 152 0.61 2.64 -13.01
C PRO A 152 1.47 1.41 -13.26
N GLN A 153 1.69 1.10 -14.54
CA GLN A 153 2.58 0.02 -14.95
C GLN A 153 3.99 0.22 -14.35
N GLY A 154 4.57 -0.85 -13.80
CA GLY A 154 5.88 -0.79 -13.13
C GLY A 154 5.84 -0.36 -11.67
N GLN A 155 4.68 0.06 -11.16
CA GLN A 155 4.43 0.27 -9.73
C GLN A 155 3.55 -0.86 -9.19
N GLU A 156 3.68 -1.16 -7.90
CA GLU A 156 2.91 -2.24 -7.24
C GLU A 156 2.18 -1.79 -5.98
N LYS A 157 2.53 -0.60 -5.46
CA LYS A 157 2.16 -0.12 -4.14
C LYS A 157 1.36 1.17 -4.17
N PHE A 158 0.62 1.41 -3.08
CA PHE A 158 -0.09 2.66 -2.82
C PHE A 158 0.38 3.31 -1.51
N VAL A 159 0.00 4.57 -1.31
CA VAL A 159 0.19 5.31 -0.06
C VAL A 159 -1.19 5.60 0.55
N ALA A 160 -1.28 5.50 1.87
CA ALA A 160 -2.49 5.84 2.61
C ALA A 160 -2.23 6.99 3.60
N ILE A 161 -3.19 7.89 3.73
CA ILE A 161 -3.25 8.89 4.79
C ILE A 161 -4.49 8.57 5.64
N GLY A 162 -4.26 8.08 6.85
CA GLY A 162 -5.28 7.90 7.88
C GLY A 162 -5.42 9.18 8.70
N ASP A 163 -6.49 9.92 8.46
CA ASP A 163 -6.77 11.16 9.16
C ASP A 163 -7.71 10.93 10.32
N LEU A 164 -7.21 11.14 11.53
CA LEU A 164 -7.95 10.89 12.78
C LEU A 164 -8.60 12.15 13.35
N GLN A 165 -8.68 13.24 12.56
CA GLN A 165 -9.43 14.42 12.98
C GLN A 165 -10.89 14.05 13.26
N GLY A 166 -11.37 14.43 14.45
CA GLY A 166 -12.72 14.10 14.92
C GLY A 166 -12.89 12.65 15.39
N TRP A 167 -11.82 11.85 15.43
CA TRP A 167 -11.90 10.48 15.93
C TRP A 167 -12.13 10.45 17.45
N GLY A 168 -13.04 9.60 17.91
CA GLY A 168 -13.39 9.39 19.30
C GLY A 168 -14.16 8.07 19.52
N TYR A 169 -14.79 7.91 20.68
CA TYR A 169 -15.43 6.65 21.07
C TYR A 169 -16.53 6.16 20.10
N SER A 170 -17.34 7.07 19.55
CA SER A 170 -18.45 6.72 18.66
C SER A 170 -18.03 6.15 17.30
N CYS A 171 -16.79 6.44 16.86
CA CYS A 171 -16.21 5.97 15.61
C CYS A 171 -15.07 4.96 15.83
N SER A 172 -14.88 4.48 17.06
CA SER A 172 -13.86 3.50 17.43
C SER A 172 -14.33 2.06 17.17
N ASP A 173 -14.33 1.63 15.91
CA ASP A 173 -14.74 0.28 15.52
C ASP A 173 -13.55 -0.70 15.46
N ILE A 174 -13.13 -1.22 16.61
CA ILE A 174 -12.02 -2.19 16.69
C ILE A 174 -12.29 -3.44 15.83
N ARG A 175 -13.54 -3.91 15.77
CA ARG A 175 -13.91 -5.09 14.96
C ARG A 175 -13.76 -4.80 13.47
N GLY A 176 -14.21 -3.61 13.04
CA GLY A 176 -13.97 -3.11 11.69
C GLY A 176 -12.47 -3.05 11.37
N TYR A 177 -11.66 -2.41 12.23
CA TYR A 177 -10.22 -2.27 11.99
C TYR A 177 -9.51 -3.62 11.84
N LEU A 178 -9.84 -4.60 12.69
CA LEU A 178 -9.29 -5.95 12.58
C LEU A 178 -9.76 -6.68 11.31
N ALA A 179 -11.01 -6.46 10.88
CA ALA A 179 -11.50 -7.01 9.61
C ALA A 179 -10.77 -6.41 8.40
N ALA A 180 -10.55 -5.10 8.37
CA ALA A 180 -9.79 -4.43 7.31
C ALA A 180 -8.33 -4.89 7.28
N LEU A 181 -7.69 -5.01 8.45
CA LEU A 181 -6.32 -5.50 8.59
C LEU A 181 -6.18 -6.94 8.10
N SER A 182 -7.12 -7.81 8.46
CA SER A 182 -7.14 -9.20 7.97
C SER A 182 -7.26 -9.26 6.45
N ILE A 183 -8.13 -8.45 5.83
CA ILE A 183 -8.25 -8.39 4.36
C ILE A 183 -6.94 -7.96 3.71
N LEU A 184 -6.32 -6.89 4.22
CA LEU A 184 -5.05 -6.37 3.70
C LEU A 184 -3.93 -7.41 3.76
N GLN A 185 -3.76 -8.07 4.92
CA GLN A 185 -2.69 -9.03 5.16
C GLN A 185 -2.90 -10.35 4.40
N ASP A 186 -4.14 -10.82 4.26
CA ASP A 186 -4.43 -12.11 3.64
C ASP A 186 -4.56 -12.04 2.11
N TYR A 187 -5.08 -10.93 1.58
CA TYR A 187 -5.52 -10.87 0.18
C TYR A 187 -4.90 -9.73 -0.65
N TYR A 188 -4.23 -8.76 -0.01
CA TYR A 188 -3.52 -7.67 -0.69
C TYR A 188 -2.03 -7.61 -0.29
N PRO A 189 -1.30 -8.74 -0.40
CA PRO A 189 0.10 -8.80 0.01
C PRO A 189 0.94 -7.75 -0.73
N GLU A 190 1.87 -7.14 0.00
CA GLU A 190 2.87 -6.21 -0.54
C GLU A 190 2.28 -4.98 -1.27
N ARG A 191 1.01 -4.60 -1.02
CA ARG A 191 0.37 -3.42 -1.63
C ARG A 191 0.61 -2.10 -0.88
N LEU A 192 0.67 -2.12 0.45
CA LEU A 192 0.94 -0.89 1.21
C LEU A 192 2.41 -0.48 1.07
N GLY A 193 2.65 0.73 0.58
CA GLY A 193 3.96 1.36 0.51
C GLY A 193 4.31 2.17 1.75
N LYS A 194 3.39 3.03 2.19
CA LYS A 194 3.53 3.89 3.39
C LYS A 194 2.14 4.26 3.92
N LEU A 195 1.98 4.33 5.24
CA LEU A 195 0.77 4.79 5.91
C LEU A 195 1.11 5.98 6.82
N PHE A 196 0.65 7.18 6.45
CA PHE A 196 0.70 8.35 7.32
C PHE A 196 -0.52 8.36 8.24
N ILE A 197 -0.32 8.51 9.54
CA ILE A 197 -1.40 8.72 10.50
C ILE A 197 -1.29 10.14 11.03
N VAL A 198 -2.32 10.95 10.78
CA VAL A 198 -2.33 12.40 11.01
C VAL A 198 -3.47 12.79 11.97
N HIS A 199 -3.36 13.94 12.61
CA HIS A 199 -4.37 14.47 13.53
C HIS A 199 -4.78 13.51 14.66
N VAL A 200 -3.81 12.75 15.18
CA VAL A 200 -4.07 11.69 16.16
C VAL A 200 -4.53 12.28 17.50
N PRO A 201 -5.76 12.01 17.96
CA PRO A 201 -6.22 12.47 19.26
C PRO A 201 -5.62 11.59 20.36
N TYR A 202 -5.38 12.15 21.56
CA TYR A 202 -4.77 11.40 22.68
C TYR A 202 -5.51 10.10 23.02
N VAL A 203 -6.85 10.09 22.94
CA VAL A 203 -7.68 8.91 23.21
C VAL A 203 -7.47 7.76 22.21
N PHE A 204 -6.98 8.05 20.99
CA PHE A 204 -6.71 7.02 19.98
C PHE A 204 -5.67 6.00 20.44
N MET A 205 -4.72 6.39 21.28
CA MET A 205 -3.65 5.50 21.71
C MET A 205 -4.16 4.28 22.48
N THR A 206 -5.32 4.36 23.13
CA THR A 206 -5.98 3.20 23.76
C THR A 206 -6.47 2.21 22.72
N ALA A 207 -7.15 2.68 21.67
CA ALA A 207 -7.58 1.85 20.55
C ALA A 207 -6.38 1.26 19.78
N TRP A 208 -5.33 2.07 19.58
CA TRP A 208 -4.11 1.64 18.93
C TRP A 208 -3.46 0.45 19.66
N LYS A 209 -3.37 0.48 20.99
CA LYS A 209 -2.85 -0.64 21.79
C LYS A 209 -3.63 -1.94 21.60
N MET A 210 -4.93 -1.87 21.30
CA MET A 210 -5.75 -3.06 21.03
C MET A 210 -5.53 -3.63 19.61
N VAL A 211 -5.29 -2.77 18.61
CA VAL A 211 -5.10 -3.20 17.21
C VAL A 211 -3.66 -3.57 16.91
N TYR A 212 -2.69 -2.86 17.50
CA TYR A 212 -1.25 -2.98 17.23
C TYR A 212 -0.69 -4.41 17.27
N PRO A 213 -1.07 -5.28 18.24
CA PRO A 213 -0.57 -6.66 18.29
C PRO A 213 -0.92 -7.51 17.05
N PHE A 214 -1.98 -7.15 16.32
CA PHE A 214 -2.45 -7.89 15.15
C PHE A 214 -1.81 -7.43 13.83
N ILE A 215 -1.05 -6.33 13.86
CA ILE A 215 -0.37 -5.76 12.69
C ILE A 215 0.95 -6.49 12.49
N ASP A 216 1.17 -7.01 11.28
CA ASP A 216 2.44 -7.63 10.93
C ASP A 216 3.62 -6.63 10.94
N GLU A 217 4.84 -7.13 11.17
CA GLU A 217 6.04 -6.28 11.31
C GLU A 217 6.35 -5.45 10.05
N LYS A 218 6.09 -5.98 8.85
CA LYS A 218 6.30 -5.23 7.59
C LYS A 218 5.33 -4.07 7.48
N THR A 219 4.10 -4.20 7.98
CA THR A 219 3.12 -3.13 8.03
C THR A 219 3.45 -2.11 9.12
N LYS A 220 3.89 -2.55 10.30
CA LYS A 220 4.37 -1.66 11.38
C LYS A 220 5.50 -0.73 10.90
N ALA A 221 6.48 -1.27 10.18
CA ALA A 221 7.60 -0.50 9.64
C ALA A 221 7.19 0.60 8.63
N LYS A 222 5.97 0.56 8.10
CA LYS A 222 5.45 1.52 7.10
C LYS A 222 4.59 2.62 7.73
N ILE A 223 4.27 2.52 9.01
CA ILE A 223 3.41 3.46 9.72
C ILE A 223 4.24 4.66 10.19
N VAL A 224 3.78 5.84 9.81
CA VAL A 224 4.40 7.12 10.18
C VAL A 224 3.35 7.97 10.89
N PHE A 225 3.50 8.14 12.20
CA PHE A 225 2.72 9.13 12.94
C PHE A 225 3.28 10.52 12.66
N VAL A 226 2.41 11.44 12.23
CA VAL A 226 2.81 12.80 11.86
C VAL A 226 2.31 13.78 12.90
N GLU A 227 3.23 14.58 13.45
CA GLU A 227 2.87 15.66 14.36
C GLU A 227 2.13 16.79 13.62
N ASN A 228 1.05 17.31 14.22
CA ASN A 228 0.22 18.36 13.60
C ASN A 228 1.03 19.59 13.17
N LYS A 229 2.02 20.01 13.97
CA LYS A 229 2.90 21.15 13.67
C LYS A 229 3.77 20.93 12.43
N GLN A 230 4.04 19.68 12.07
CA GLN A 230 4.91 19.28 10.96
C GLN A 230 4.13 18.57 9.84
N LEU A 231 2.80 18.67 9.84
CA LEU A 231 1.94 17.91 8.93
C LEU A 231 2.31 18.13 7.46
N LYS A 232 2.19 19.38 6.99
CA LYS A 232 2.49 19.74 5.61
C LYS A 232 3.94 19.38 5.25
N SER A 233 4.91 19.81 6.06
CA SER A 233 6.33 19.58 5.79
C SER A 233 6.71 18.10 5.73
N THR A 234 6.06 17.24 6.52
CA THR A 234 6.31 15.79 6.51
C THR A 234 5.71 15.14 5.26
N LEU A 235 4.45 15.45 4.93
CA LEU A 235 3.81 14.91 3.74
C LEU A 235 4.54 15.35 2.46
N LEU A 236 5.03 16.59 2.42
CA LEU A 236 5.79 17.12 1.27
C LEU A 236 7.15 16.47 1.04
N LYS A 237 7.67 15.66 1.99
CA LYS A 237 8.87 14.85 1.76
C LYS A 237 8.59 13.81 0.66
N ASP A 238 7.42 13.19 0.71
CA ASP A 238 7.03 12.09 -0.17
C ASP A 238 6.04 12.50 -1.28
N ILE A 239 5.28 13.58 -1.11
CA ILE A 239 4.18 13.98 -2.01
C ILE A 239 4.44 15.39 -2.53
N ASP A 240 4.36 15.61 -3.84
CA ASP A 240 4.47 16.96 -4.40
C ASP A 240 3.27 17.84 -4.01
N GLU A 241 3.48 19.15 -3.87
CA GLU A 241 2.44 20.07 -3.40
C GLU A 241 1.19 20.07 -4.31
N ASN A 242 1.39 19.90 -5.62
CA ASN A 242 0.30 19.80 -6.59
C ASN A 242 -0.44 18.45 -6.58
N GLN A 243 0.09 17.42 -5.89
CA GLN A 243 -0.53 16.12 -5.70
C GLN A 243 -1.17 15.97 -4.31
N LEU A 244 -0.78 16.83 -3.36
CA LEU A 244 -1.30 16.86 -2.00
C LEU A 244 -2.66 17.59 -1.93
N PRO A 245 -3.62 17.10 -1.14
CA PRO A 245 -4.89 17.79 -0.90
C PRO A 245 -4.74 19.18 -0.28
N GLU A 246 -5.66 20.09 -0.63
CA GLU A 246 -5.78 21.42 -0.03
C GLU A 246 -5.90 21.37 1.50
N ILE A 247 -6.61 20.38 2.05
CA ILE A 247 -6.79 20.22 3.51
C ILE A 247 -5.48 19.92 4.26
N TYR A 248 -4.43 19.48 3.55
CA TYR A 248 -3.09 19.27 4.09
C TYR A 248 -2.09 20.33 3.61
N GLY A 249 -2.60 21.43 3.04
CA GLY A 249 -1.84 22.55 2.53
C GLY A 249 -1.24 22.35 1.14
N GLY A 250 -1.75 21.39 0.35
CA GLY A 250 -1.45 21.24 -1.07
C GLY A 250 -2.40 22.02 -1.97
N LYS A 251 -2.57 21.57 -3.22
CA LYS A 251 -3.39 22.26 -4.25
C LYS A 251 -4.50 21.39 -4.87
N LEU A 252 -4.60 20.13 -4.48
CA LEU A 252 -5.51 19.19 -5.12
C LEU A 252 -6.83 19.08 -4.34
N LYS A 253 -7.95 19.03 -5.05
CA LYS A 253 -9.28 18.86 -4.44
C LYS A 253 -9.57 17.39 -4.17
N LEU A 254 -10.16 17.10 -3.02
CA LEU A 254 -10.53 15.74 -2.67
C LEU A 254 -11.53 15.16 -3.67
N VAL A 255 -11.29 13.92 -4.12
CA VAL A 255 -12.20 13.17 -4.99
C VAL A 255 -12.77 11.98 -4.20
N PRO A 256 -14.09 11.97 -3.88
CA PRO A 256 -14.72 10.84 -3.22
C PRO A 256 -14.54 9.55 -4.02
N ILE A 257 -14.39 8.42 -3.33
CA ILE A 257 -14.09 7.14 -4.00
C ILE A 257 -15.12 6.74 -5.08
N GLN A 258 -16.39 7.09 -4.90
CA GLN A 258 -17.46 6.77 -5.86
C GLN A 258 -17.41 7.59 -7.16
N ASP A 259 -16.63 8.68 -7.19
CA ASP A 259 -16.54 9.61 -8.32
C ASP A 259 -15.31 9.35 -9.21
N VAL A 260 -14.61 8.24 -8.97
CA VAL A 260 -13.31 7.88 -9.58
C VAL A 260 -13.46 6.72 -10.54
#